data_AF-A0A6M0RLU6-F1
#
_entry.id   AF-A0A6M0RLU6-F1
#
_cell.length_a   1.000
_cell.length_b   1.000
_cell.length_c   1.000
_cell.angle_alpha   90.00
_cell.angle_beta   90.00
_cell.angle_gamma   90.00
#
_symmetry.space_group_name_H-M   'P 1'
#
loop_
_entity.id
_entity.type
_entity.pdbx_description
1 polymer ?
#
loop_
_entity_poly.entity_id
_entity_poly.type
_entity_poly.pdbx_seq_one_letter_code
_entity_poly.pdbx_strand_id
1 'polypeptide(L)'
;MSEDTIFSKIIRKEIPADIVYEDDLCLAFRDISPQAPTHILVIPKKPIPKLSDAVVEDKQLLGHMLLTVKEIADAEGLSNGYRVVINTGQDGGQTVFHLHMHLLGGRSLAWPPG
;
A
#
# COMPACT_ATOMS: atom_id res chain seq x y z
N MET A 1 -0.22 -19.62 -10.64
CA MET A 1 -0.87 -18.59 -11.46
C MET A 1 -1.14 -17.43 -10.51
N SER A 2 -0.54 -16.27 -10.74
CA SER A 2 -0.85 -15.08 -9.93
C SER A 2 -2.35 -14.81 -10.07
N GLU A 3 -3.09 -14.84 -8.96
CA GLU A 3 -4.51 -14.50 -8.98
C GLU A 3 -4.64 -13.06 -9.52
N ASP A 4 -5.41 -12.88 -10.58
CA ASP A 4 -5.58 -11.59 -11.24
C ASP A 4 -6.46 -10.68 -10.38
N THR A 5 -5.81 -9.92 -9.49
CA THR A 5 -6.49 -9.00 -8.56
C THR A 5 -6.83 -7.67 -9.23
N ILE A 6 -7.71 -6.88 -8.59
CA ILE A 6 -7.95 -5.49 -9.01
C ILE A 6 -6.65 -4.66 -9.05
N PHE A 7 -5.71 -4.92 -8.14
CA PHE A 7 -4.39 -4.26 -8.12
C PHE A 7 -3.51 -4.68 -9.31
N SER A 8 -3.61 -5.94 -9.74
CA SER A 8 -2.93 -6.41 -10.96
C SER A 8 -3.41 -5.64 -12.20
N LYS A 9 -4.71 -5.35 -12.28
CA LYS A 9 -5.30 -4.52 -13.35
C LYS A 9 -4.85 -3.05 -13.28
N ILE A 10 -4.70 -2.48 -12.08
CA ILE A 10 -4.14 -1.13 -11.87
C ILE A 10 -2.67 -1.08 -12.32
N ILE A 11 -1.86 -2.08 -11.95
CA ILE A 11 -0.45 -2.17 -12.37
C ILE A 11 -0.35 -2.18 -13.90
N ARG A 12 -1.21 -2.96 -14.57
CA ARG A 12 -1.27 -3.04 -16.04
C ARG A 12 -1.99 -1.87 -16.72
N LYS A 13 -2.47 -0.88 -15.96
CA LYS A 13 -3.25 0.28 -16.44
C LYS A 13 -4.53 -0.09 -17.19
N GLU A 14 -5.09 -1.27 -16.91
CA GLU A 14 -6.36 -1.73 -17.50
C GLU A 14 -7.56 -1.00 -16.89
N ILE A 15 -7.42 -0.53 -15.65
CA ILE A 15 -8.39 0.32 -14.96
C ILE A 15 -7.69 1.56 -14.41
N PRO A 16 -8.39 2.71 -14.35
CA PRO A 16 -7.80 3.95 -13.87
C PRO A 16 -7.57 3.92 -12.36
N ALA A 17 -6.51 4.60 -11.92
CA ALA A 17 -6.24 4.91 -10.53
C ALA A 17 -5.54 6.28 -10.46
N ASP A 18 -5.74 7.02 -9.37
CA ASP A 18 -5.01 8.27 -9.12
C ASP A 18 -3.61 7.93 -8.59
N ILE A 19 -2.67 7.75 -9.52
CA ILE A 19 -1.29 7.31 -9.25
C ILE A 19 -0.47 8.49 -8.76
N VAL A 20 0.13 8.34 -7.58
CA VAL A 20 0.98 9.35 -6.94
C VAL A 20 2.47 8.98 -6.98
N TYR A 21 2.78 7.71 -7.23
CA TYR A 21 4.16 7.21 -7.35
C TYR A 21 4.20 5.96 -8.21
N GLU A 22 5.24 5.81 -9.01
CA GLU A 22 5.53 4.57 -9.73
C GLU A 22 7.01 4.44 -10.06
N ASP A 23 7.57 3.26 -9.81
CA ASP A 23 8.90 2.86 -10.25
C ASP A 23 8.90 1.40 -10.75
N ASP A 24 10.07 0.79 -10.93
CA ASP A 24 10.19 -0.59 -11.42
C ASP A 24 9.68 -1.65 -10.42
N LEU A 25 9.61 -1.34 -9.14
CA LEU A 25 9.31 -2.29 -8.06
C LEU A 25 7.90 -2.12 -7.50
N CYS A 26 7.40 -0.90 -7.44
CA CYS A 26 6.19 -0.52 -6.72
C CYS A 26 5.35 0.49 -7.51
N LEU A 27 4.08 0.58 -7.11
CA LEU A 27 3.15 1.57 -7.59
C LEU A 27 2.33 2.05 -6.38
N ALA A 28 2.03 3.35 -6.32
CA ALA A 28 1.17 3.91 -5.28
C ALA A 28 0.07 4.78 -5.86
N PHE A 29 -1.11 4.69 -5.27
CA PHE A 29 -2.31 5.38 -5.73
C PHE A 29 -3.25 5.70 -4.57
N ARG A 30 -4.09 6.72 -4.73
CA ARG A 30 -5.09 7.08 -3.73
C ARG A 30 -6.14 5.99 -3.59
N ASP A 31 -6.48 5.65 -2.35
CA ASP A 31 -7.56 4.71 -2.07
C ASP A 31 -8.91 5.33 -2.49
N ILE A 32 -9.75 4.55 -3.15
CA ILE A 32 -11.08 5.00 -3.60
C ILE A 32 -12.08 5.18 -2.43
N SER A 33 -11.80 4.57 -1.29
CA SER A 33 -12.57 4.64 -0.04
C SER A 33 -11.71 5.19 1.11
N PRO A 34 -11.29 6.47 1.05
CA PRO A 34 -10.33 7.04 1.98
C PRO A 34 -10.81 7.03 3.45
N GLN A 35 -9.96 6.57 4.37
CA GLN A 35 -10.24 6.57 5.83
C GLN A 35 -9.57 7.73 6.58
N ALA A 36 -8.81 8.55 5.85
CA ALA A 36 -8.17 9.77 6.33
C ALA A 36 -8.02 10.76 5.15
N PRO A 37 -7.80 12.07 5.39
CA PRO A 37 -7.61 13.04 4.32
C PRO A 37 -6.54 12.63 3.29
N THR A 38 -5.45 12.04 3.75
CA THR A 38 -4.51 11.30 2.90
C THR A 38 -4.68 9.81 3.18
N HIS A 39 -5.13 9.05 2.18
CA HIS A 39 -5.17 7.59 2.21
C HIS A 39 -4.62 7.05 0.88
N ILE A 40 -3.42 6.49 0.91
CA ILE A 40 -2.70 5.99 -0.27
C ILE A 40 -2.34 4.52 -0.04
N LEU A 41 -2.46 3.72 -1.09
CA LEU A 41 -2.00 2.34 -1.10
C LEU A 41 -0.67 2.25 -1.84
N VAL A 42 0.35 1.67 -1.20
CA VAL A 42 1.62 1.31 -1.84
C VAL A 42 1.65 -0.19 -2.06
N ILE A 43 1.79 -0.62 -3.32
CA ILE A 43 1.75 -2.04 -3.71
C ILE A 43 3.03 -2.43 -4.47
N PRO A 44 3.53 -3.67 -4.30
CA PRO A 44 4.59 -4.18 -5.14
C PRO A 44 4.04 -4.56 -6.51
N LYS A 45 4.85 -4.39 -7.56
CA LYS A 45 4.56 -4.95 -8.90
C LYS A 45 4.68 -6.49 -8.90
N LYS A 46 5.52 -7.05 -8.02
CA LYS A 46 5.54 -8.49 -7.74
C LYS A 46 4.21 -8.91 -7.06
N PRO A 47 3.47 -9.91 -7.58
CA PRO A 47 2.18 -10.32 -7.03
C PRO A 47 2.35 -11.19 -5.79
N ILE A 48 2.73 -10.59 -4.65
CA ILE A 48 2.75 -11.24 -3.34
C ILE A 48 1.33 -11.14 -2.76
N PRO A 49 0.60 -12.24 -2.47
CA PRO A 49 -0.80 -12.13 -2.06
C PRO A 49 -1.00 -11.49 -0.67
N LYS A 50 -0.13 -11.81 0.29
CA LYS A 50 -0.22 -11.36 1.69
C LYS A 50 1.18 -11.20 2.26
N LEU A 51 1.33 -10.43 3.35
CA LEU A 51 2.63 -10.32 4.01
C LEU A 51 3.14 -11.68 4.52
N SER A 52 2.24 -12.56 4.98
CA SER A 52 2.58 -13.93 5.43
C SER A 52 3.16 -14.83 4.34
N ASP A 53 2.97 -14.46 3.07
CA ASP A 53 3.43 -15.23 1.91
C ASP A 53 4.76 -14.67 1.36
N ALA A 54 5.31 -13.59 1.96
CA ALA A 54 6.60 -13.03 1.58
C ALA A 54 7.75 -13.95 2.01
N VAL A 55 8.79 -14.01 1.17
CA VAL A 55 9.97 -14.86 1.40
C VAL A 55 11.23 -14.03 1.65
N VAL A 56 12.35 -14.67 2.01
CA VAL A 56 13.61 -13.97 2.34
C VAL A 56 14.12 -13.14 1.15
N GLU A 57 13.88 -13.60 -0.07
CA GLU A 57 14.22 -12.92 -1.32
C GLU A 57 13.46 -11.59 -1.48
N ASP A 58 12.30 -11.43 -0.82
CA ASP A 58 11.51 -10.20 -0.85
C ASP A 58 12.00 -9.13 0.12
N LYS A 59 13.03 -9.41 0.93
CA LYS A 59 13.54 -8.47 1.94
C LYS A 59 13.87 -7.09 1.37
N GLN A 60 14.52 -7.04 0.20
CA GLN A 60 14.86 -5.77 -0.46
C GLN A 60 13.61 -5.04 -0.95
N LEU A 61 12.65 -5.75 -1.55
CA LEU A 61 11.38 -5.19 -2.01
C LEU A 61 10.55 -4.63 -0.85
N LEU A 62 10.45 -5.36 0.26
CA LEU A 62 9.71 -4.91 1.45
C LEU A 62 10.37 -3.67 2.08
N GLY A 63 11.70 -3.64 2.14
CA GLY A 63 12.45 -2.46 2.58
C GLY A 63 12.23 -1.26 1.65
N HIS A 64 12.25 -1.50 0.34
CA HIS A 64 11.96 -0.49 -0.68
C HIS A 64 10.55 0.10 -0.49
N MET A 65 9.53 -0.74 -0.35
CA MET A 65 8.15 -0.30 -0.11
C MET A 65 8.02 0.61 1.12
N LEU A 66 8.70 0.28 2.23
CA LEU A 66 8.68 1.14 3.43
C LEU A 66 9.30 2.51 3.20
N LEU A 67 10.40 2.58 2.42
CA LEU A 67 11.05 3.84 2.07
C LEU A 67 10.21 4.64 1.07
N THR A 68 9.55 3.98 0.13
CA THR A 68 8.58 4.60 -0.78
C THR A 68 7.43 5.23 -0.01
N VAL A 69 6.90 4.56 1.03
CA VAL A 69 5.85 5.14 1.89
C VAL A 69 6.34 6.45 2.54
N LYS A 70 7.58 6.47 3.04
CA LYS A 70 8.18 7.68 3.64
C LYS A 70 8.32 8.80 2.60
N GLU A 71 8.78 8.51 1.39
CA GLU A 71 8.91 9.49 0.31
C GLU A 71 7.56 10.10 -0.07
N ILE A 72 6.53 9.26 -0.22
CA ILE A 72 5.17 9.71 -0.52
C ILE A 72 4.62 10.54 0.64
N ALA A 73 4.83 10.14 1.89
CA ALA A 73 4.38 10.90 3.05
C ALA A 73 5.00 12.30 3.12
N ASP A 74 6.29 12.44 2.77
CA ASP A 74 6.96 13.74 2.67
C ASP A 74 6.34 14.59 1.55
N ALA A 75 6.10 13.99 0.37
CA ALA A 75 5.50 14.67 -0.78
C ALA A 75 4.05 15.13 -0.51
N GLU A 76 3.30 14.37 0.28
CA GLU A 76 1.94 14.69 0.72
C GLU A 76 1.89 15.65 1.92
N GLY A 77 3.05 16.10 2.42
CA GLY A 77 3.12 17.07 3.51
C GLY A 77 2.67 16.52 4.87
N LEU A 78 2.83 15.21 5.12
CA LEU A 78 2.44 14.55 6.37
C LEU A 78 3.45 14.78 7.51
N SER A 79 3.85 16.03 7.72
CA SER A 79 4.90 16.43 8.67
C SER A 79 4.54 16.19 10.15
N ASN A 80 3.24 16.14 10.46
CA ASN A 80 2.73 15.93 11.82
C ASN A 80 2.52 14.45 12.16
N GLY A 81 2.98 13.54 11.29
CA GLY A 81 2.89 12.10 11.47
C GLY A 81 1.82 11.44 10.61
N TYR A 82 1.91 10.11 10.54
CA TYR A 82 1.06 9.23 9.74
C TYR A 82 1.08 7.81 10.32
N ARG A 83 0.18 6.94 9.86
CA ARG A 83 0.18 5.50 10.18
C ARG A 83 0.34 4.68 8.92
N VAL A 84 1.19 3.67 9.02
CA VAL A 84 1.36 2.64 7.99
C VAL A 84 0.68 1.36 8.48
N VAL A 85 -0.20 0.77 7.67
CA VAL A 85 -0.94 -0.46 8.01
C VAL A 85 -0.75 -1.51 6.93
N ILE A 86 -0.50 -2.74 7.33
CA ILE A 86 -0.51 -3.91 6.46
C ILE A 86 -1.48 -4.92 7.05
N ASN A 87 -2.59 -5.13 6.37
CA ASN A 87 -3.60 -6.11 6.75
C ASN A 87 -3.23 -7.48 6.18
N THR A 88 -3.22 -8.51 7.03
CA THR A 88 -2.89 -9.89 6.63
C THR A 88 -3.98 -10.85 7.05
N GLY A 89 -4.62 -11.50 6.07
CA GLY A 89 -5.69 -12.47 6.31
C GLY A 89 -7.00 -11.85 6.81
N GLN A 90 -7.94 -12.72 7.19
CA GLN A 90 -9.31 -12.34 7.55
C GLN A 90 -9.35 -11.45 8.81
N ASP A 91 -8.70 -11.87 9.89
CA ASP A 91 -8.71 -11.10 11.16
C ASP A 91 -7.94 -9.78 11.05
N GLY A 92 -7.01 -9.69 10.10
CA GLY A 92 -6.33 -8.43 9.77
C GLY A 92 -7.19 -7.48 8.92
N GLY A 93 -8.37 -7.90 8.44
CA GLY A 93 -9.21 -7.06 7.57
C GLY A 93 -8.68 -6.91 6.14
N GLN A 94 -7.91 -7.88 5.63
CA GLN A 94 -7.40 -7.83 4.26
C GLN A 94 -8.53 -8.07 3.25
N THR A 95 -8.75 -7.12 2.34
CA THR A 95 -9.83 -7.17 1.33
C THR A 95 -9.34 -7.55 -0.07
N VAL A 96 -8.10 -7.18 -0.42
CA VAL A 96 -7.45 -7.56 -1.68
C VAL A 96 -6.23 -8.42 -1.39
N PHE A 97 -6.19 -9.61 -2.00
CA PHE A 97 -5.09 -10.58 -1.87
C PHE A 97 -3.92 -10.23 -2.80
N HIS A 98 -3.43 -9.01 -2.62
CA HIS A 98 -2.18 -8.48 -3.18
C HIS A 98 -1.62 -7.54 -2.11
N LEU A 99 -0.39 -7.77 -1.67
CA LEU A 99 0.26 -7.05 -0.57
C LEU A 99 0.17 -5.54 -0.80
N HIS A 100 -0.31 -4.82 0.21
CA HIS A 100 -0.44 -3.37 0.15
C HIS A 100 -0.16 -2.76 1.52
N MET A 101 0.49 -1.61 1.51
CA MET A 101 0.66 -0.75 2.68
C MET A 101 -0.30 0.41 2.55
N HIS A 102 -1.20 0.56 3.53
CA HIS A 102 -1.98 1.78 3.68
C HIS A 102 -1.11 2.86 4.32
N LEU A 103 -1.01 4.02 3.69
CA LEU A 103 -0.49 5.25 4.27
C LEU A 103 -1.69 6.14 4.63
N LEU A 104 -1.93 6.36 5.93
CA LEU A 104 -3.00 7.20 6.45
C LEU A 104 -2.44 8.44 7.14
N GLY A 105 -2.94 9.63 6.79
CA GLY A 105 -2.49 10.90 7.36
C GLY A 105 -3.44 12.06 7.14
N GLY A 106 -3.02 13.25 7.56
CA GLY A 106 -3.81 14.49 7.42
C GLY A 106 -4.84 14.69 8.54
N ARG A 107 -4.89 13.80 9.53
CA ARG A 107 -5.67 13.95 10.77
C ARG A 107 -5.01 13.16 11.92
N SER A 108 -5.42 13.44 13.15
CA SER A 108 -5.07 12.58 14.29
C SER A 108 -5.69 11.18 14.12
N LEU A 109 -4.91 10.12 14.41
CA LEU A 109 -5.32 8.73 14.30
C LEU A 109 -5.45 8.11 15.69
N ALA A 110 -6.64 7.56 15.99
CA ALA A 110 -6.96 7.01 17.30
C ALA A 110 -6.24 5.70 17.61
N TRP A 111 -6.28 5.30 18.88
CA TRP A 111 -5.84 4.00 19.38
C TRP A 111 -7.02 3.29 20.08
N PRO A 112 -7.26 1.98 19.86
CA PRO A 112 -6.45 1.03 19.08
C PRO A 112 -6.45 1.28 17.55
N PRO A 113 -5.52 0.67 16.78
CA PRO A 113 -5.34 0.92 15.36
C PRO A 113 -6.18 -0.04 14.51
N GLY A 114 -7.47 -0.08 14.81
CA GLY A 114 -8.50 -0.93 14.24
C GLY A 114 -9.79 -0.65 14.98
#